data_AF-Q02XR9-F1
#
_entry.id   AF-Q02XR9-F1
#
_cell.length_a   1.000
_cell.length_b   1.000
_cell.length_c   1.000
_cell.angle_alpha   90.00
_cell.angle_beta   90.00
_cell.angle_gamma   90.00
#
_symmetry.space_group_name_H-M   'P 1'
#
loop_
_entity.id
_entity.type
_entity.pdbx_description
1 polymer ?
#
loop_
_entity_poly.entity_id
_entity_poly.type
_entity_poly.pdbx_seq_one_letter_code
_entity_poly.pdbx_strand_id
1 'polypeptide(L)'
;MASIKKVYRGMQNGAETINDDLEAINSELTSGGNVVHKTGDESIAGNKTFTGDTTVKNLNITGGIKTTKTVNVNVGNGMSIRLTKKGNFVEVRFYGTMTTVKHGAEMGGDGSSWIIPDFRPEVTVSLVGHLASGTESFHIDIEPTGRVVWWGPAVTGTGGAPRGTAFYLLN
;
A
#
# COMPACT_ATOMS: atom_id res chain seq x y z
N MET A 1 30.12 -16.93 -8.11
CA MET A 1 31.10 -16.35 -9.04
C MET A 1 32.03 -17.48 -9.40
N ALA A 2 32.15 -17.74 -10.70
CA ALA A 2 32.85 -18.90 -11.21
C ALA A 2 34.29 -18.90 -10.69
N SER A 3 34.75 -20.07 -10.22
CA SER A 3 36.13 -20.24 -9.82
C SER A 3 36.94 -20.52 -11.08
N ILE A 4 37.67 -19.50 -11.55
CA ILE A 4 38.52 -19.57 -12.74
C ILE A 4 40.00 -19.60 -12.37
N LYS A 5 40.81 -20.23 -13.21
CA LYS A 5 42.27 -20.27 -13.06
C LYS A 5 42.93 -19.13 -13.83
N LYS A 6 44.15 -18.77 -13.46
CA LYS A 6 44.92 -17.76 -14.18
C LYS A 6 45.59 -18.40 -15.39
N VAL A 7 45.36 -17.85 -16.58
CA VAL A 7 46.07 -18.23 -17.81
C VAL A 7 47.28 -17.33 -18.00
N TYR A 8 48.44 -17.92 -18.30
CA TYR A 8 49.70 -17.18 -18.52
C TYR A 8 50.57 -17.82 -19.60
N ARG A 9 51.44 -17.02 -20.21
CA ARG A 9 52.34 -17.48 -21.28
C ARG A 9 53.26 -18.60 -20.77
N GLY A 10 53.35 -19.68 -21.54
CA GLY A 10 54.17 -20.85 -21.20
C GLY A 10 53.54 -21.79 -20.15
N MET A 11 52.26 -21.60 -19.83
CA MET A 11 51.52 -22.49 -18.92
C MET A 11 51.36 -23.89 -19.52
N GLN A 12 51.63 -24.91 -18.70
CA GLN A 12 51.29 -26.29 -19.01
C GLN A 12 49.76 -26.49 -18.93
N ASN A 13 49.18 -27.20 -19.90
CA ASN A 13 47.73 -27.40 -20.04
C ASN A 13 46.93 -26.10 -20.21
N GLY A 14 47.50 -25.13 -20.94
CA GLY A 14 46.86 -23.83 -21.15
C GLY A 14 45.53 -23.93 -21.91
N ALA A 15 45.41 -24.82 -22.89
CA ALA A 15 44.19 -25.00 -23.67
C ALA A 15 43.06 -25.59 -22.84
N GLU A 16 43.35 -26.63 -22.05
CA GLU A 16 42.42 -27.26 -21.13
C GLU A 16 41.95 -26.27 -20.06
N THR A 17 42.89 -25.50 -19.48
CA THR A 17 42.56 -24.47 -18.48
C THR A 17 41.60 -23.43 -19.07
N ILE A 18 41.85 -22.97 -20.29
CA ILE A 18 40.95 -22.04 -20.98
C ILE A 18 39.56 -22.66 -21.17
N ASN A 19 39.51 -23.94 -21.60
CA ASN A 19 38.24 -24.63 -21.82
C ASN A 19 37.45 -24.77 -20.50
N ASP A 20 38.10 -25.22 -19.43
CA ASP A 20 37.49 -25.37 -18.11
C ASP A 20 36.92 -24.04 -17.59
N ASP A 21 37.69 -22.95 -17.72
CA ASP A 21 37.27 -21.62 -17.26
C ASP A 21 36.04 -21.12 -18.04
N LEU A 22 36.00 -21.35 -19.36
CA LEU A 22 34.85 -21.00 -20.21
C LEU A 22 33.62 -21.84 -19.88
N GLU A 23 33.79 -23.14 -19.62
CA GLU A 23 32.70 -24.02 -19.18
C GLU A 23 32.14 -23.58 -17.83
N ALA A 24 33.01 -23.24 -16.86
CA ALA A 24 32.60 -22.76 -15.55
C ALA A 24 31.80 -21.44 -15.64
N ILE A 25 32.22 -20.51 -16.51
CA ILE A 25 31.48 -19.27 -16.78
C ILE A 25 30.13 -19.58 -17.42
N ASN A 26 30.08 -20.45 -18.43
CA ASN A 26 28.83 -20.82 -19.11
C ASN A 26 27.84 -21.50 -18.17
N SER A 27 28.32 -22.25 -17.18
CA SER A 27 27.49 -22.84 -16.14
C SER A 27 26.76 -21.78 -15.31
N GLU A 28 27.47 -20.73 -14.86
CA GLU A 28 26.86 -19.61 -14.10
C GLU A 28 25.94 -18.71 -14.94
N LEU A 29 25.98 -18.80 -16.27
CA LEU A 29 25.00 -18.13 -17.15
C LEU A 29 23.70 -18.92 -17.31
N THR A 30 23.71 -20.19 -16.94
CA THR A 30 22.55 -21.09 -17.04
C THR A 30 21.83 -21.20 -15.70
N SER A 31 22.57 -21.30 -14.59
CA SER A 31 22.01 -21.36 -13.22
C SER A 31 23.08 -21.10 -12.15
N GLY A 32 22.65 -20.75 -10.93
CA GLY A 32 23.54 -20.68 -9.76
C GLY A 32 24.39 -19.41 -9.69
N GLY A 33 25.56 -19.48 -9.07
CA GLY A 33 26.47 -18.33 -8.97
C GLY A 33 25.89 -17.12 -8.19
N ASN A 34 26.22 -15.91 -8.64
CA ASN A 34 25.72 -14.64 -8.07
C ASN A 34 25.08 -13.76 -9.16
N VAL A 35 24.30 -14.40 -10.03
CA VAL A 35 23.56 -13.81 -11.15
C VAL A 35 22.09 -14.17 -10.96
N VAL A 36 21.16 -13.32 -11.41
CA VAL A 36 19.72 -13.62 -11.42
C VAL A 36 19.33 -14.18 -12.79
N HIS A 37 18.64 -15.29 -12.81
CA HIS A 37 18.26 -16.02 -14.02
C HIS A 37 16.80 -15.76 -14.40
N LYS A 38 16.43 -16.15 -15.63
CA LYS A 38 15.05 -16.05 -16.14
C LYS A 38 14.17 -17.23 -15.71
N THR A 39 14.76 -18.26 -15.12
CA THR A 39 14.12 -19.54 -14.78
C THR A 39 14.75 -20.12 -13.51
N GLY A 40 14.04 -21.02 -12.85
CA GLY A 40 14.48 -21.66 -11.62
C GLY A 40 14.13 -20.85 -10.37
N ASP A 41 14.15 -21.51 -9.22
CA ASP A 41 13.87 -20.86 -7.94
C ASP A 41 15.18 -20.29 -7.36
N GLU A 42 15.20 -18.98 -7.06
CA GLU A 42 16.39 -18.27 -6.60
C GLU A 42 16.13 -17.45 -5.33
N SER A 43 17.15 -17.33 -4.49
CA SER A 43 17.14 -16.41 -3.34
C SER A 43 17.96 -15.17 -3.64
N ILE A 44 17.32 -14.01 -3.64
CA ILE A 44 17.95 -12.74 -4.03
C ILE A 44 17.99 -11.79 -2.84
N ALA A 45 19.20 -11.47 -2.36
CA ALA A 45 19.41 -10.57 -1.22
C ALA A 45 19.71 -9.10 -1.63
N GLY A 46 19.56 -8.18 -0.68
CA GLY A 46 19.84 -6.75 -0.83
C GLY A 46 18.65 -5.93 -1.37
N ASN A 47 18.71 -4.61 -1.20
CA ASN A 47 17.66 -3.71 -1.66
C ASN A 47 17.58 -3.70 -3.19
N LYS A 48 16.45 -4.13 -3.75
CA LYS A 48 16.20 -4.09 -5.19
C LYS A 48 15.29 -2.91 -5.51
N THR A 49 15.82 -1.97 -6.28
CA THR A 49 15.09 -0.81 -6.79
C THR A 49 14.77 -1.06 -8.25
N PHE A 50 13.48 -1.27 -8.56
CA PHE A 50 12.97 -1.32 -9.92
C PHE A 50 12.50 0.09 -10.29
N THR A 51 13.08 0.68 -11.34
CA THR A 51 12.81 2.08 -11.74
C THR A 51 11.67 2.20 -12.76
N GLY A 52 11.27 1.09 -13.37
CA GLY A 52 10.13 1.00 -14.27
C GLY A 52 9.05 0.05 -13.75
N ASP A 53 7.99 -0.11 -14.53
CA ASP A 53 6.88 -1.00 -14.20
C ASP A 53 7.35 -2.44 -14.06
N THR A 54 6.81 -3.14 -13.05
CA THR A 54 7.12 -4.54 -12.77
C THR A 54 5.83 -5.35 -12.77
N THR A 55 5.74 -6.32 -13.67
CA THR A 55 4.62 -7.26 -13.72
C THR A 55 5.05 -8.60 -13.14
N VAL A 56 4.31 -9.08 -12.15
CA VAL A 56 4.51 -10.40 -11.54
C VAL A 56 3.21 -11.18 -11.56
N LYS A 57 3.27 -12.49 -11.81
CA LYS A 57 2.08 -13.35 -11.84
C LYS A 57 1.45 -13.45 -10.46
N ASN A 58 2.27 -13.74 -9.45
CA ASN A 58 1.88 -13.87 -8.06
C ASN A 58 2.88 -13.10 -7.20
N LEU A 59 2.38 -12.39 -6.18
CA LEU A 59 3.21 -11.68 -5.21
C LEU A 59 2.86 -12.15 -3.81
N ASN A 60 3.85 -12.66 -3.07
CA ASN A 60 3.72 -12.97 -1.65
C ASN A 60 4.56 -11.97 -0.85
N ILE A 61 3.93 -11.23 0.06
CA ILE A 61 4.58 -10.24 0.92
C ILE A 61 4.57 -10.78 2.34
N THR A 62 5.71 -11.23 2.83
CA THR A 62 5.85 -11.74 4.21
C THR A 62 6.23 -10.65 5.21
N GLY A 63 6.78 -9.54 4.73
CA GLY A 63 7.04 -8.32 5.51
C GLY A 63 5.83 -7.37 5.56
N GLY A 64 6.09 -6.10 5.88
CA GLY A 64 5.05 -5.07 5.91
C GLY A 64 4.96 -4.26 4.60
N ILE A 65 3.76 -3.79 4.27
CA ILE A 65 3.57 -2.73 3.27
C ILE A 65 3.85 -1.39 3.95
N LYS A 66 4.84 -0.65 3.44
CA LYS A 66 5.28 0.60 4.04
C LYS A 66 4.19 1.67 4.00
N THR A 67 3.87 2.23 5.16
CA THR A 67 3.04 3.43 5.27
C THR A 67 3.80 4.63 4.69
N THR A 68 3.19 5.33 3.74
CA THR A 68 3.77 6.52 3.13
C THR A 68 3.31 7.80 3.85
N LYS A 69 2.07 7.85 4.32
CA LYS A 69 1.52 9.02 5.02
C LYS A 69 0.36 8.64 5.94
N THR A 70 0.29 9.27 7.12
CA THR A 70 -0.88 9.18 8.02
C THR A 70 -1.35 10.58 8.35
N VAL A 71 -2.66 10.81 8.27
CA VAL A 71 -3.30 12.06 8.70
C VAL A 71 -4.55 11.78 9.52
N ASN A 72 -4.86 12.71 10.41
CA ASN A 72 -6.11 12.74 11.16
C ASN A 72 -6.90 13.95 10.66
N VAL A 73 -8.15 13.74 10.25
CA VAL A 73 -9.02 14.78 9.71
C VAL A 73 -10.28 14.84 10.56
N ASN A 74 -10.56 16.01 11.14
CA ASN A 74 -11.87 16.29 11.71
C ASN A 74 -12.82 16.63 10.57
N VAL A 75 -13.72 15.72 10.21
CA VAL A 75 -14.65 15.92 9.08
C VAL A 75 -15.92 16.65 9.50
N GLY A 76 -16.05 16.99 10.79
CA GLY A 76 -17.19 17.72 11.32
C GLY A 76 -18.23 16.82 11.99
N ASN A 77 -19.25 17.47 12.55
CA ASN A 77 -20.35 16.84 13.29
C ASN A 77 -19.88 15.78 14.32
N GLY A 78 -18.75 16.06 14.98
CA GLY A 78 -18.17 15.20 16.01
C GLY A 78 -17.43 13.95 15.50
N MET A 79 -17.36 13.74 14.18
CA MET A 79 -16.57 12.67 13.57
C MET A 79 -15.16 13.15 13.21
N SER A 80 -14.18 12.32 13.52
CA SER A 80 -12.83 12.42 12.96
C SER A 80 -12.43 11.10 12.34
N ILE A 81 -11.61 11.17 11.29
CA ILE A 81 -11.13 10.01 10.56
C ILE A 81 -9.60 10.01 10.48
N ARG A 82 -9.00 8.84 10.66
CA ARG A 82 -7.56 8.64 10.46
C ARG A 82 -7.37 7.94 9.13
N LEU A 83 -6.63 8.57 8.24
CA LEU A 83 -6.30 8.04 6.93
C LEU A 83 -4.84 7.61 6.92
N THR A 84 -4.57 6.37 6.53
CA THR A 84 -3.21 5.81 6.44
C THR A 84 -2.97 5.28 5.04
N LYS A 85 -2.12 5.96 4.29
CA LYS A 85 -1.76 5.65 2.90
C LYS A 85 -0.63 4.63 2.85
N LYS A 86 -0.81 3.59 2.04
CA LYS A 86 0.12 2.48 1.76
C LYS A 86 0.18 2.31 0.24
N GLY A 87 1.05 3.05 -0.44
CA GLY A 87 0.98 3.20 -1.90
C GLY A 87 -0.30 3.94 -2.33
N ASN A 88 -1.09 3.36 -3.23
CA ASN A 88 -2.39 3.90 -3.66
C ASN A 88 -3.58 3.42 -2.81
N PHE A 89 -3.31 2.63 -1.77
CA PHE A 89 -4.31 2.12 -0.85
C PHE A 89 -4.42 3.01 0.39
N VAL A 90 -5.63 3.31 0.83
CA VAL A 90 -5.89 4.08 2.05
C VAL A 90 -6.70 3.25 3.03
N GLU A 91 -6.15 3.07 4.22
CA GLU A 91 -6.87 2.58 5.40
C GLU A 91 -7.52 3.75 6.13
N VAL A 92 -8.81 3.62 6.43
CA VAL A 92 -9.63 4.62 7.12
C VAL A 92 -10.06 4.07 8.46
N ARG A 93 -9.89 4.85 9.53
CA ARG A 93 -10.42 4.53 10.85
C ARG A 93 -11.31 5.64 11.37
N PHE A 94 -12.55 5.32 11.71
CA PHE A 94 -13.51 6.26 12.29
C PHE A 94 -13.32 6.37 13.81
N TYR A 95 -13.42 7.59 14.33
CA TYR A 95 -13.46 7.87 15.76
C TYR A 95 -14.17 9.19 16.07
N GLY A 96 -14.28 9.51 17.35
CA GLY A 96 -15.06 10.64 17.86
C GLY A 96 -16.40 10.20 18.45
N THR A 97 -17.32 11.15 18.50
CA THR A 97 -18.70 11.02 19.01
C THR A 97 -19.59 11.89 18.14
N MET A 98 -20.55 11.29 17.44
CA MET A 98 -21.41 12.04 16.52
C MET A 98 -22.16 13.15 17.25
N THR A 99 -22.31 14.29 16.58
CA THR A 99 -23.25 15.33 16.95
C THR A 99 -24.27 15.51 15.83
N THR A 100 -25.19 16.47 15.99
CA THR A 100 -26.29 16.71 15.05
C THR A 100 -25.84 16.73 13.60
N VAL A 101 -26.40 15.84 12.77
CA VAL A 101 -26.21 15.78 11.32
C VAL A 101 -27.44 15.15 10.68
N LYS A 102 -27.92 15.70 9.56
CA LYS A 102 -29.07 15.16 8.83
C LYS A 102 -28.61 14.10 7.84
N HIS A 103 -29.46 13.11 7.57
CA HIS A 103 -29.24 12.19 6.45
C HIS A 103 -29.06 12.97 5.13
N GLY A 104 -28.06 12.61 4.33
CA GLY A 104 -27.71 13.25 3.07
C GLY A 104 -27.03 14.62 3.23
N ALA A 105 -26.69 15.06 4.45
CA ALA A 105 -26.03 16.33 4.67
C ALA A 105 -24.51 16.22 4.49
N GLU A 106 -23.92 17.28 3.96
CA GLU A 106 -22.47 17.47 4.03
C GLU A 106 -22.03 17.52 5.49
N MET A 107 -20.96 16.80 5.81
CA MET A 107 -20.34 16.86 7.12
C MET A 107 -19.51 18.14 7.25
N GLY A 108 -19.56 18.79 8.40
CA GLY A 108 -18.85 20.05 8.64
C GLY A 108 -19.06 20.62 10.04
N GLY A 109 -18.81 21.92 10.16
CA GLY A 109 -18.87 22.67 11.42
C GLY A 109 -17.53 23.29 11.81
N ASP A 110 -17.51 23.98 12.94
CA ASP A 110 -16.34 24.75 13.37
C ASP A 110 -15.12 23.86 13.57
N GLY A 111 -14.00 24.23 12.94
CA GLY A 111 -12.74 23.47 13.01
C GLY A 111 -12.75 22.14 12.25
N SER A 112 -13.74 21.90 11.38
CA SER A 112 -13.72 20.79 10.43
C SER A 112 -12.92 21.12 9.16
N SER A 113 -12.46 20.08 8.48
CA SER A 113 -11.69 20.16 7.24
C SER A 113 -12.14 19.07 6.27
N TRP A 114 -12.13 19.40 4.97
CA TRP A 114 -12.26 18.42 3.91
C TRP A 114 -11.04 17.49 3.82
N ILE A 115 -11.22 16.35 3.17
CA ILE A 115 -10.13 15.43 2.90
C ILE A 115 -9.08 16.14 2.03
N ILE A 116 -7.81 16.05 2.45
CA ILE A 116 -6.71 16.71 1.76
C ILE A 116 -6.41 16.04 0.41
N PRO A 117 -5.90 16.77 -0.60
CA PRO A 117 -5.70 16.25 -1.96
C PRO A 117 -5.03 14.88 -2.05
N ASP A 118 -4.00 14.62 -1.25
CA ASP A 118 -3.25 13.35 -1.25
C ASP A 118 -4.07 12.09 -0.94
N PHE A 119 -5.27 12.28 -0.40
CA PHE A 119 -6.21 11.25 0.05
C PHE A 119 -7.58 11.35 -0.64
N ARG A 120 -7.76 12.18 -1.67
CA ARG A 120 -9.03 12.24 -2.39
C ARG A 120 -9.12 11.08 -3.37
N PRO A 121 -10.21 10.30 -3.37
CA PRO A 121 -10.41 9.24 -4.36
C PRO A 121 -10.75 9.84 -5.73
N GLU A 122 -10.53 9.07 -6.80
CA GLU A 122 -10.89 9.50 -8.17
C GLU A 122 -12.42 9.53 -8.39
N VAL A 123 -13.13 8.62 -7.72
CA VAL A 123 -14.59 8.52 -7.72
C VAL A 123 -15.12 8.55 -6.29
N THR A 124 -16.39 8.89 -6.10
CA THR A 124 -17.00 8.84 -4.76
C THR A 124 -16.90 7.43 -4.17
N VAL A 125 -16.41 7.33 -2.94
CA VAL A 125 -16.32 6.06 -2.19
C VAL A 125 -17.23 6.10 -0.98
N SER A 126 -18.03 5.07 -0.80
CA SER A 126 -18.91 4.89 0.36
C SER A 126 -18.24 4.00 1.39
N LEU A 127 -17.96 4.55 2.56
CA LEU A 127 -17.26 3.86 3.64
C LEU A 127 -18.21 3.53 4.78
N VAL A 128 -18.41 2.24 5.03
CA VAL A 128 -19.35 1.73 6.03
C VAL A 128 -18.70 1.68 7.42
N GLY A 129 -19.44 2.11 8.43
CA GLY A 129 -19.04 2.05 9.83
C GLY A 129 -20.21 1.68 10.75
N HIS A 130 -19.95 1.62 12.05
CA HIS A 130 -20.91 1.25 13.09
C HIS A 130 -20.91 2.27 14.23
N LEU A 131 -22.08 2.56 14.80
CA LEU A 131 -22.19 3.38 16.01
C LEU A 131 -22.09 2.48 17.25
N ALA A 132 -20.98 2.58 17.99
CA ALA A 132 -20.62 1.65 19.07
C ALA A 132 -21.64 1.58 20.23
N SER A 133 -22.52 2.56 20.38
CA SER A 133 -23.53 2.63 21.43
C SER A 133 -24.84 1.89 21.10
N GLY A 134 -24.95 1.27 19.92
CA GLY A 134 -26.19 0.62 19.50
C GLY A 134 -26.01 -0.40 18.38
N THR A 135 -27.09 -0.70 17.67
CA THR A 135 -27.15 -1.63 16.53
C THR A 135 -26.95 -0.96 15.18
N GLU A 136 -26.90 0.38 15.16
CA GLU A 136 -26.94 1.17 13.94
C GLU A 136 -25.62 1.14 13.17
N SER A 137 -25.72 0.87 11.88
CA SER A 137 -24.67 1.07 10.90
C SER A 137 -24.83 2.43 10.22
N PHE A 138 -23.76 2.91 9.58
CA PHE A 138 -23.81 4.09 8.73
C PHE A 138 -22.86 3.91 7.54
N HIS A 139 -23.00 4.77 6.53
CA HIS A 139 -21.86 5.08 5.68
C HIS A 139 -21.68 6.59 5.56
N ILE A 140 -20.45 6.97 5.22
CA ILE A 140 -20.13 8.28 4.70
C ILE A 140 -19.67 8.12 3.25
N ASP A 141 -19.88 9.15 2.46
CA ASP A 141 -19.25 9.25 1.14
C ASP A 141 -18.07 10.22 1.23
N ILE A 142 -16.91 9.83 0.69
CA ILE A 142 -15.82 10.75 0.38
C ILE A 142 -15.83 10.97 -1.13
N GLU A 143 -16.08 12.21 -1.53
CA GLU A 143 -16.11 12.60 -2.93
C GLU A 143 -14.72 12.99 -3.46
N PRO A 144 -14.53 13.05 -4.79
CA PRO A 144 -13.25 13.47 -5.39
C PRO A 144 -12.79 14.88 -5.01
N THR A 145 -13.72 15.74 -4.59
CA THR A 145 -13.42 17.09 -4.08
C THR A 145 -12.82 17.06 -2.66
N GLY A 146 -12.87 15.91 -1.99
CA GLY A 146 -12.58 15.74 -0.57
C GLY A 146 -13.75 16.07 0.35
N ARG A 147 -14.91 16.42 -0.23
CA ARG A 147 -16.15 16.60 0.52
C ARG A 147 -16.57 15.27 1.15
N VAL A 148 -17.12 15.35 2.36
CA VAL A 148 -17.65 14.20 3.09
C VAL A 148 -19.16 14.38 3.29
N VAL A 149 -19.95 13.36 2.96
CA VAL A 149 -21.42 13.38 3.10
C VAL A 149 -21.86 12.26 4.03
N TRP A 150 -22.77 12.57 4.97
CA TRP A 150 -23.33 11.60 5.90
C TRP A 150 -24.59 10.94 5.32
N TRP A 151 -24.59 9.61 5.25
CA TRP A 151 -25.73 8.83 4.75
C TRP A 151 -26.33 7.87 5.79
N GLY A 152 -25.83 7.91 7.02
CA GLY A 152 -26.50 7.23 8.13
C GLY A 152 -27.83 7.89 8.52
N PRO A 153 -28.51 7.32 9.53
CA PRO A 153 -29.70 7.94 10.13
C PRO A 153 -29.39 9.36 10.63
N ALA A 154 -30.39 10.24 10.64
CA ALA A 154 -30.22 11.58 11.20
C ALA A 154 -29.84 11.49 12.69
N VAL A 155 -28.82 12.24 13.10
CA VAL A 155 -28.39 12.38 14.50
C VAL A 155 -28.92 13.70 15.03
N THR A 156 -29.51 13.69 16.22
CA THR A 156 -29.98 14.90 16.91
C THR A 156 -29.33 15.01 18.29
N GLY A 157 -28.65 16.12 18.56
CA GLY A 157 -27.92 16.32 19.81
C GLY A 157 -26.62 15.52 19.84
N THR A 158 -26.38 14.78 20.93
CA THR A 158 -25.24 13.86 21.05
C THR A 158 -25.64 12.48 20.57
N GLY A 159 -24.94 11.97 19.56
CA GLY A 159 -25.13 10.64 19.00
C GLY A 159 -24.10 9.63 19.50
N GLY A 160 -24.12 8.45 18.87
CA GLY A 160 -23.19 7.37 19.16
C GLY A 160 -21.77 7.64 18.68
N ALA A 161 -20.83 6.84 19.18
CA ALA A 161 -19.43 6.87 18.80
C ALA A 161 -19.20 6.13 17.47
N PRO A 162 -18.83 6.81 16.36
CA PRO A 162 -18.60 6.15 15.08
C PRO A 162 -17.30 5.34 15.12
N ARG A 163 -17.36 4.08 14.72
CA ARG A 163 -16.24 3.15 14.67
C ARG A 163 -16.26 2.37 13.36
N GLY A 164 -15.13 1.76 13.04
CA GLY A 164 -14.95 0.96 11.84
C GLY A 164 -13.58 1.19 11.22
N THR A 165 -13.08 0.16 10.56
CA THR A 165 -11.91 0.23 9.69
C THR A 165 -12.38 -0.09 8.28
N ALA A 166 -12.20 0.86 7.37
CA ALA A 166 -12.57 0.74 5.97
C ALA A 166 -11.34 0.98 5.09
N PHE A 167 -11.47 0.71 3.80
CA PHE A 167 -10.39 0.86 2.84
C PHE A 167 -10.92 1.40 1.52
N TYR A 168 -10.11 2.21 0.84
CA TYR A 168 -10.36 2.61 -0.55
C TYR A 168 -9.06 2.79 -1.33
N LEU A 169 -9.18 2.81 -2.66
CA LEU A 169 -8.10 3.10 -3.59
C LEU A 169 -8.18 4.55 -4.07
N LEU A 170 -7.04 5.16 -4.36
CA LEU A 170 -6.97 6.54 -4.85
C LEU A 170 -7.19 6.67 -6.37
N ASN A 171 -7.22 5.55 -7.08
CA ASN A 171 -7.20 5.42 -8.54
C ASN A 171 -8.06 4.24 -8.99
#